data_AF-A0A0R2PV40-F1
#
_entry.id   AF-A0A0R2PV40-F1
#
_cell.length_a   1.000
_cell.length_b   1.000
_cell.length_c   1.000
_cell.angle_alpha   90.00
_cell.angle_beta   90.00
_cell.angle_gamma   90.00
#
_symmetry.space_group_name_H-M   'P 1'
#
loop_
_entity.id
_entity.type
_entity.pdbx_description
1 polymer ?
#
loop_
_entity_poly.entity_id
_entity_poly.type
_entity_poly.pdbx_seq_one_letter_code
_entity_poly.pdbx_strand_id
1 'polypeptide(L)'
;MSVPVFLAQEIGRTLSEENVWLPTVTIDVSQAPEVADLARVHAVEGIGDVSTHAIRQDDTIVVGVQLTSPVQAMFAVAFSYSLHAEFLNDVADAGSLIFATTAGEAAHEDRPLWLSVDIDGDALRQTMNLEVD
;
A
#
# COMPACT_ATOMS: atom_id res chain seq x y z
N MET A 1 -5.00 0.29 -20.40
CA MET A 1 -3.75 0.36 -19.62
C MET A 1 -3.78 -0.77 -18.62
N SER A 2 -2.68 -1.50 -18.44
CA SER A 2 -2.59 -2.54 -17.40
C SER A 2 -2.32 -1.86 -16.06
N VAL A 3 -3.01 -2.27 -15.00
CA VAL A 3 -2.70 -1.79 -13.63
C VAL A 3 -1.48 -2.57 -13.14
N PRO A 4 -0.39 -1.90 -12.71
CA PRO A 4 0.74 -2.59 -12.12
C PRO A 4 0.34 -3.25 -10.80
N VAL A 5 0.76 -4.52 -10.63
CA VAL A 5 0.55 -5.29 -9.40
C VAL A 5 1.92 -5.61 -8.81
N PHE A 6 2.13 -5.21 -7.56
CA PHE A 6 3.34 -5.46 -6.81
C PHE A 6 3.12 -6.59 -5.81
N LEU A 7 4.17 -7.37 -5.55
CA LEU A 7 4.16 -8.32 -4.44
C LEU A 7 4.62 -7.61 -3.17
N ALA A 8 3.96 -7.85 -2.05
CA ALA A 8 4.48 -7.45 -0.75
C ALA A 8 5.81 -8.15 -0.48
N GLN A 9 6.91 -7.38 -0.38
CA GLN A 9 8.26 -7.92 -0.17
C GLN A 9 8.58 -8.06 1.32
N GLU A 10 8.36 -6.98 2.06
CA GLU A 10 8.57 -6.92 3.50
C GLU A 10 7.37 -6.22 4.15
N ILE A 11 7.02 -6.64 5.36
CA ILE A 11 5.99 -6.03 6.18
C ILE A 11 6.58 -5.59 7.52
N GLY A 12 6.05 -4.52 8.08
CA GLY A 12 6.54 -3.98 9.34
C GLY A 12 5.65 -2.86 9.85
N ARG A 13 6.21 -2.03 10.71
CA ARG A 13 5.55 -0.84 11.25
C ARG A 13 6.50 0.34 11.21
N THR A 14 5.95 1.49 10.88
CA THR A 14 6.66 2.77 10.86
C THR A 14 6.06 3.70 11.92
N LEU A 15 6.90 4.42 12.66
CA LEU A 15 6.45 5.43 13.60
C LEU A 15 6.11 6.73 12.84
N SER A 16 4.85 7.16 12.91
CA SER A 16 4.39 8.42 12.32
C SER A 16 4.83 9.63 13.14
N GLU A 17 4.69 10.83 12.58
CA GLU A 17 4.96 12.10 13.29
C GLU A 17 4.04 12.30 14.51
N GLU A 18 2.86 11.67 14.50
CA GLU A 18 1.90 11.69 15.61
C GLU A 18 2.23 10.63 16.70
N ASN A 19 3.41 10.00 16.61
CA ASN A 19 3.89 8.98 17.54
C ASN A 19 2.97 7.73 17.57
N VAL A 20 2.37 7.40 16.42
CA VAL A 20 1.55 6.20 16.20
C VAL A 20 2.31 5.23 15.31
N TRP A 21 2.31 3.94 15.66
CA TRP A 21 2.87 2.90 14.80
C TRP A 21 1.86 2.53 13.72
N LEU A 22 2.20 2.83 12.48
CA LEU A 22 1.39 2.51 11.31
C LEU A 22 1.97 1.30 10.58
N PRO A 23 1.13 0.41 10.05
CA PRO A 23 1.59 -0.75 9.29
C PRO A 23 2.21 -0.30 7.97
N THR A 24 3.31 -0.95 7.60
CA THR A 24 4.13 -0.59 6.43
C THR A 24 4.39 -1.83 5.59
N VAL A 25 4.26 -1.67 4.27
CA VAL A 25 4.64 -2.68 3.28
C VAL A 25 5.69 -2.12 2.32
N THR A 26 6.70 -2.92 2.03
CA THR A 26 7.71 -2.62 1.02
C THR A 26 7.33 -3.24 -0.32
N ILE A 27 7.39 -2.44 -1.39
CA ILE A 27 7.14 -2.86 -2.76
C ILE A 27 8.26 -2.43 -3.71
N ASP A 28 8.63 -3.31 -4.64
CA ASP A 28 9.58 -3.00 -5.72
C ASP A 28 8.86 -2.36 -6.90
N VAL A 29 9.10 -1.07 -7.07
CA VAL A 29 8.51 -0.26 -8.14
C VAL A 29 9.54 0.07 -9.25
N SER A 30 10.65 -0.68 -9.33
CA SER A 30 11.72 -0.44 -10.31
C SER A 30 11.25 -0.49 -11.77
N GLN A 31 10.16 -1.21 -12.03
CA GLN A 31 9.51 -1.33 -13.34
C GLN A 31 8.29 -0.41 -13.51
N ALA A 32 8.00 0.46 -12.52
CA ALA A 32 6.84 1.34 -12.49
C ALA A 32 7.26 2.75 -12.02
N PRO A 33 7.99 3.52 -12.85
CA PRO A 33 8.51 4.84 -12.48
C PRO A 33 7.40 5.81 -12.07
N GLU A 34 6.20 5.68 -12.64
CA GLU A 34 5.03 6.48 -12.27
C GLU A 34 4.59 6.26 -10.82
N VAL A 35 4.75 5.05 -10.27
CA VAL A 35 4.46 4.73 -8.86
C VAL A 35 5.60 5.18 -7.96
N ALA A 36 6.85 5.03 -8.42
CA ALA A 36 8.03 5.55 -7.73
C ALA A 36 7.93 7.06 -7.48
N ASP A 37 7.35 7.78 -8.43
CA ASP A 37 7.19 9.23 -8.37
C ASP A 37 6.10 9.70 -7.41
N LEU A 38 5.12 8.84 -7.09
CA LEU A 38 3.94 9.23 -6.30
C LEU A 38 4.30 9.74 -4.93
N ALA A 39 5.27 9.11 -4.25
CA ALA A 39 5.66 9.54 -2.93
C ALA A 39 6.35 10.92 -2.95
N ARG A 40 7.06 11.26 -4.05
CA ARG A 40 7.62 12.62 -4.24
C ARG A 40 6.51 13.64 -4.49
N VAL A 41 5.56 13.32 -5.37
CA VAL A 41 4.43 14.21 -5.66
C VAL A 41 3.59 14.43 -4.40
N HIS A 42 3.35 13.36 -3.66
CA HIS A 42 2.64 13.37 -2.40
C HIS A 42 3.30 14.29 -1.37
N ALA A 43 4.62 14.19 -1.21
CA ALA A 43 5.38 15.03 -0.26
C ALA A 43 5.33 16.53 -0.60
N VAL A 44 5.06 16.91 -1.85
CA VAL A 44 5.01 18.30 -2.32
C VAL A 44 3.57 18.84 -2.36
N GLU A 45 2.63 18.05 -2.88
CA GLU A 45 1.28 18.49 -3.23
C GLU A 45 0.19 17.95 -2.26
N GLY A 46 0.51 17.00 -1.38
CA GLY A 46 -0.44 16.35 -0.46
C GLY A 46 -1.02 15.02 -0.96
N ILE A 47 -1.80 14.32 -0.12
CA ILE A 47 -2.38 12.97 -0.42
C ILE A 47 -3.41 13.08 -1.56
N GLY A 48 -4.18 14.18 -1.55
CA GLY A 48 -5.34 14.41 -2.41
C GLY A 48 -6.41 13.33 -2.24
N ASP A 49 -7.02 12.90 -3.35
CA ASP A 49 -8.13 11.95 -3.34
C ASP A 49 -7.58 10.54 -3.59
N VAL A 50 -7.65 9.69 -2.56
CA VAL A 50 -7.22 8.29 -2.62
C VAL A 50 -8.39 7.39 -2.27
N SER A 51 -8.55 6.32 -3.04
CA SER A 51 -9.54 5.28 -2.81
C SER A 51 -8.87 3.92 -2.83
N THR A 52 -9.34 3.03 -1.98
CA THR A 52 -8.80 1.69 -1.83
C THR A 52 -9.87 0.64 -2.00
N HIS A 53 -9.49 -0.49 -2.56
CA HIS A 53 -10.37 -1.64 -2.75
C HIS A 53 -9.59 -2.93 -2.55
N ALA A 54 -10.18 -3.91 -1.89
CA ALA A 54 -9.53 -5.19 -1.65
C ALA A 54 -10.35 -6.33 -2.26
N ILE A 55 -9.68 -7.25 -2.96
CA ILE A 55 -10.27 -8.51 -3.42
C ILE A 55 -9.48 -9.70 -2.87
N ARG A 56 -10.16 -10.84 -2.72
CA ARG A 56 -9.55 -12.12 -2.36
C ARG A 56 -9.70 -13.10 -3.51
N GLN A 57 -8.61 -13.79 -3.83
CA GLN A 57 -8.60 -14.95 -4.72
C GLN A 57 -7.69 -16.01 -4.10
N ASP A 58 -8.28 -17.13 -3.68
CA ASP A 58 -7.61 -18.19 -2.93
C ASP A 58 -6.85 -17.66 -1.69
N ASP A 59 -5.54 -17.90 -1.65
CA ASP A 59 -4.61 -17.39 -0.65
C ASP A 59 -4.12 -15.96 -0.95
N THR A 60 -4.58 -15.30 -2.00
CA THR A 60 -4.10 -13.96 -2.36
C THR A 60 -5.12 -12.89 -1.99
N ILE A 61 -4.69 -11.91 -1.20
CA ILE A 61 -5.42 -10.65 -0.99
C ILE A 61 -4.75 -9.58 -1.85
N VAL A 62 -5.51 -8.94 -2.72
CA VAL A 62 -5.03 -7.84 -3.55
C VAL A 62 -5.67 -6.55 -3.07
N VAL A 63 -4.85 -5.60 -2.60
CA VAL A 63 -5.27 -4.25 -2.23
C VAL A 63 -4.92 -3.31 -3.37
N GLY A 64 -5.94 -2.85 -4.08
CA GLY A 64 -5.85 -1.81 -5.10
C GLY A 64 -5.90 -0.42 -4.47
N VAL A 65 -5.06 0.47 -5.00
CA VAL A 65 -4.98 1.89 -4.64
C VAL A 65 -5.22 2.70 -5.91
N GLN A 66 -6.15 3.66 -5.84
CA GLN A 66 -6.41 4.61 -6.90
C GLN A 66 -6.31 6.02 -6.36
N LEU A 67 -5.46 6.83 -6.98
CA LEU A 67 -5.29 8.25 -6.73
C LEU A 67 -5.88 9.03 -7.90
N THR A 68 -6.66 10.08 -7.62
CA THR A 68 -7.29 10.93 -8.65
C THR A 68 -6.87 12.40 -8.58
N SER A 69 -6.33 12.83 -7.45
CA SER A 69 -5.80 14.17 -7.22
C SER A 69 -4.65 14.04 -6.22
N PRO A 70 -3.55 14.80 -6.33
CA PRO A 70 -3.20 15.72 -7.43
C PRO A 70 -2.75 14.98 -8.71
N VAL A 71 -2.49 13.67 -8.62
CA VAL A 71 -2.06 12.82 -9.74
C VAL A 71 -3.04 11.67 -9.94
N GLN A 72 -3.32 11.35 -11.19
CA GLN A 72 -4.09 10.17 -11.55
C GLN A 72 -3.17 8.96 -11.68
N ALA A 73 -3.25 8.04 -10.72
CA ALA A 73 -2.47 6.81 -10.73
C ALA A 73 -3.28 5.65 -10.14
N MET A 74 -2.94 4.44 -10.55
CA MET A 74 -3.56 3.22 -10.02
C MET A 74 -2.52 2.12 -9.96
N PHE A 75 -2.46 1.43 -8.83
CA PHE A 75 -1.63 0.25 -8.65
C PHE A 75 -2.29 -0.70 -7.65
N ALA A 76 -1.79 -1.92 -7.53
CA ALA A 76 -2.24 -2.86 -6.52
C ALA A 76 -1.07 -3.57 -5.85
N VAL A 77 -1.29 -4.03 -4.62
CA VAL A 77 -0.33 -4.85 -3.88
C VAL A 77 -0.98 -6.17 -3.51
N ALA A 78 -0.33 -7.26 -3.87
CA ALA A 78 -0.75 -8.61 -3.57
C ALA A 78 -0.02 -9.14 -2.32
N PHE A 79 -0.81 -9.69 -1.41
CA PHE A 79 -0.39 -10.30 -0.16
C PHE A 79 -0.80 -11.77 -0.15
N SER A 80 0.09 -12.66 0.28
CA SER A 80 -0.33 -14.01 0.70
C SER A 80 -1.08 -13.91 2.01
N TYR A 81 -2.32 -14.39 2.05
CA TYR A 81 -3.18 -14.41 3.21
C TYR A 81 -2.60 -15.30 4.31
N SER A 82 -2.16 -16.51 3.96
CA SER A 82 -1.53 -17.43 4.92
C SER A 82 -0.28 -16.86 5.60
N LEU A 83 0.45 -15.98 4.91
CA LEU A 83 1.66 -15.34 5.45
C LEU A 83 1.39 -13.99 6.12
N HIS A 84 0.39 -13.24 5.67
CA HIS A 84 0.20 -11.84 6.07
C HIS A 84 -1.15 -11.56 6.75
N ALA A 85 -1.94 -12.56 7.11
CA ALA A 85 -3.26 -12.35 7.72
C ALA A 85 -3.20 -11.47 8.99
N GLU A 86 -2.23 -11.68 9.88
CA GLU A 86 -2.07 -10.85 11.09
C GLU A 86 -1.77 -9.39 10.72
N PHE A 87 -0.85 -9.17 9.79
CA PHE A 87 -0.53 -7.84 9.27
C PHE A 87 -1.73 -7.17 8.59
N LEU A 88 -2.52 -7.91 7.82
CA LEU A 88 -3.72 -7.35 7.17
C LEU A 88 -4.81 -6.98 8.20
N ASN A 89 -4.88 -7.68 9.34
CA ASN A 89 -5.71 -7.26 10.47
C ASN A 89 -5.18 -5.97 11.10
N ASP A 90 -3.86 -5.85 11.29
CA ASP A 90 -3.24 -4.60 11.76
C ASP A 90 -3.56 -3.42 10.82
N VAL A 91 -3.52 -3.65 9.51
CA VAL A 91 -3.91 -2.65 8.50
C VAL A 91 -5.38 -2.26 8.65
N ALA A 92 -6.27 -3.23 8.83
CA ALA A 92 -7.68 -2.96 9.05
C ALA A 92 -7.96 -2.25 10.39
N ASP A 93 -7.16 -2.51 11.43
CA ASP A 93 -7.26 -1.84 12.74
C ASP A 93 -6.75 -0.40 12.68
N ALA A 94 -5.64 -0.18 11.98
CA ALA A 94 -5.03 1.14 11.81
C ALA A 94 -5.84 2.05 10.88
N GLY A 95 -6.62 1.47 9.95
CA GLY A 95 -7.34 2.23 8.92
C GLY A 95 -6.41 2.95 7.93
N SER A 96 -5.14 2.55 7.88
CA SER A 96 -4.12 3.16 7.03
C SER A 96 -3.02 2.14 6.72
N LEU A 97 -2.34 2.32 5.59
CA LEU A 97 -1.19 1.52 5.17
C LEU A 97 -0.13 2.44 4.55
N ILE A 98 1.11 2.28 5.00
CA ILE A 98 2.27 2.95 4.43
C ILE A 98 2.91 2.06 3.36
N PHE A 99 3.08 2.59 2.16
CA PHE A 99 3.86 1.96 1.09
C PHE A 99 5.27 2.55 1.06
N ALA A 100 6.26 1.71 1.35
CA ALA A 100 7.67 1.99 1.14
C ALA A 100 8.09 1.45 -0.24
N THR A 101 8.70 2.31 -1.07
CA THR A 101 9.11 1.94 -2.43
C THR A 101 10.62 1.74 -2.50
N THR A 102 11.08 0.68 -3.19
CA THR A 102 12.52 0.33 -3.28
C THR A 102 13.16 0.63 -4.64
N ALA A 103 12.56 1.49 -5.47
CA ALA A 103 13.07 1.78 -6.81
C ALA A 103 14.14 2.89 -6.86
N GLY A 104 15.22 2.62 -7.60
CA GLY A 104 16.18 3.61 -8.08
C GLY A 104 17.33 3.90 -7.11
N GLU A 105 18.37 4.55 -7.62
CA GLU A 105 19.64 4.90 -6.93
C GLU A 105 19.44 5.66 -5.59
N ALA A 106 18.21 6.09 -5.27
CA ALA A 106 17.79 6.80 -4.06
C ALA A 106 17.32 5.91 -2.90
N ALA A 107 17.29 4.58 -3.02
CA ALA A 107 16.97 3.68 -1.91
C ALA A 107 17.97 3.78 -0.72
N HIS A 108 19.08 4.52 -0.91
CA HIS A 108 20.10 4.84 0.11
C HIS A 108 20.01 6.29 0.64
N GLU A 109 19.01 7.10 0.26
CA GLU A 109 18.82 8.41 0.86
C GLU A 109 18.23 8.28 2.28
N ASP A 110 18.67 9.14 3.20
CA ASP A 110 18.28 9.20 4.63
C ASP A 110 16.75 9.32 4.88
N ARG A 111 15.93 9.44 3.82
CA ARG A 111 14.48 9.62 3.86
C ARG A 111 13.81 8.87 2.70
N PRO A 112 13.55 7.56 2.83
CA PRO A 112 12.74 6.86 1.85
C PRO A 112 11.39 7.57 1.70
N LEU A 113 10.99 7.84 0.46
CA LEU A 113 9.72 8.48 0.17
C LEU A 113 8.59 7.47 0.43
N TRP A 114 7.79 7.74 1.45
CA TRP A 114 6.67 6.90 1.86
C TRP A 114 5.35 7.48 1.36
N LEU A 115 4.44 6.59 0.97
CA LEU A 115 3.07 6.95 0.64
C LEU A 115 2.14 6.37 1.71
N SER A 116 1.53 7.23 2.51
CA SER A 116 0.48 6.82 3.45
C SER A 116 -0.87 6.85 2.74
N VAL A 117 -1.65 5.79 2.88
CA VAL A 117 -2.96 5.65 2.23
C VAL A 117 -3.99 5.21 3.25
N ASP A 118 -5.16 5.85 3.22
CA ASP A 118 -6.30 5.45 4.05
C ASP A 118 -6.92 4.14 3.55
N ILE A 119 -7.23 3.26 4.48
CA ILE A 119 -7.79 1.94 4.23
C ILE A 119 -9.15 1.84 4.91
N ASP A 120 -10.17 1.43 4.15
CA ASP A 120 -11.42 0.98 4.73
C ASP A 120 -11.22 -0.39 5.39
N GLY A 121 -10.98 -0.36 6.70
CA GLY A 121 -10.70 -1.56 7.49
C GLY A 121 -11.88 -2.53 7.56
N ASP A 122 -13.12 -2.04 7.52
CA ASP A 122 -14.30 -2.90 7.53
C ASP A 122 -14.46 -3.63 6.20
N ALA A 123 -14.23 -2.94 5.09
CA ALA A 123 -14.20 -3.56 3.76
C ALA A 123 -13.07 -4.57 3.64
N LEU A 124 -11.87 -4.25 4.14
CA LEU A 124 -10.73 -5.18 4.12
C LEU A 124 -11.03 -6.46 4.91
N ARG A 125 -11.59 -6.35 6.12
CA ARG A 125 -11.99 -7.51 6.93
C ARG A 125 -13.04 -8.37 6.23
N GLN A 126 -14.02 -7.74 5.58
CA GLN A 126 -15.01 -8.48 4.80
C GLN A 126 -14.34 -9.29 3.69
N THR A 127 -13.43 -8.67 2.93
CA THR A 127 -12.67 -9.35 1.86
C THR A 127 -11.84 -10.52 2.40
N MET A 128 -11.18 -10.35 3.55
CA MET A 128 -10.40 -11.42 4.18
C MET A 128 -11.25 -12.61 4.63
N ASN A 129 -12.54 -12.42 4.91
CA ASN A 129 -13.45 -13.46 5.40
C ASN A 129 -14.31 -14.08 4.29
N LEU A 130 -14.13 -13.68 3.03
CA LEU A 130 -14.82 -14.33 1.91
C LEU A 130 -14.45 -15.81 1.85
N GLU A 131 -15.46 -16.66 1.81
CA GLU A 131 -15.30 -18.08 1.49
C GLU A 131 -14.85 -18.18 0.03
N VAL A 132 -13.69 -18.80 -0.18
CA VAL A 132 -13.16 -19.12 -1.51
C VAL A 132 -13.70 -20.50 -1.89
N ASP A 133 -14.53 -20.54 -2.94
CA ASP A 133 -15.15 -21.75 -3.52
C ASP A 133 -14.13 -22.62 -4.26
#